data_AF-A0A1L9B1P4-F1
#
_entry.id   AF-A0A1L9B1P4-F1
#
_cell.length_a   1.000
_cell.length_b   1.000
_cell.length_c   1.000
_cell.angle_alpha   90.00
_cell.angle_beta   90.00
_cell.angle_gamma   90.00
#
_symmetry.space_group_name_H-M   'P 1'
#
loop_
_entity.id
_entity.type
_entity.pdbx_description
1 polymer ?
#
loop_
_entity_poly.entity_id
_entity_poly.type
_entity_poly.pdbx_seq_one_letter_code
_entity_poly.pdbx_strand_id
1 'polypeptide(L)'
;MRDNKSLWILGAVAALAAAWGCFDFNGAFQQCVERGDCPVDPGTCDPSYRDVPDDNFADANCDGIDGTEQEAIFVDANKGEDERLNVGEKMTPFRTLGAALAQAAQSGKSSIYLAQGDYTEPSIQLDRPVSLYGGYSGTDGSWARGPQYTTRITVGGIGLTLANLGEDAGVTLDRLTVRATTPPGEAGAPCIGVRVLNSGGVRLRNLAVTAAAGSPGTSAPSTPPAADGGAGFPGDDGVDGAEGGLPGTSDCNPPGFGQGGKGGTNESRSAPGQAGAPGVDGGTAGEYGCSGGTSCELGLPGGPGQNGLNGDAGTPGMEGDGVGSVTQGLWNASVGQQGKPGEAGTQGGGGGGGAVALSAGALNGGGGGGGGGGGCGGQGGLGGQGGGASIALLIINGQVSVEHCALRTAGGGQGGTGAPGGEGGQGGPGGPGGAGITSGGSKSGNGGNGGDGGKGGNGGNGGNGGGGPSVGVWCQDSSVSTTQDSTITLGDGGVPGALPGQPGLRKDYHQCPGFP
;
A
#
# COMPACT_ATOMS: atom_id res chain seq x y z
N MET A 1 74.22 66.54 -37.73
CA MET A 1 75.63 66.18 -37.43
C MET A 1 75.61 65.20 -36.25
N ARG A 2 76.17 64.00 -36.47
CA ARG A 2 76.71 63.02 -35.49
C ARG A 2 75.70 62.39 -34.50
N ASP A 3 75.40 61.09 -34.61
CA ASP A 3 76.21 59.92 -34.15
C ASP A 3 76.22 59.81 -32.61
N ASN A 4 76.09 58.66 -31.93
CA ASN A 4 75.78 57.27 -32.21
C ASN A 4 75.92 56.53 -30.85
N LYS A 5 75.19 55.42 -30.63
CA LYS A 5 75.51 54.28 -29.72
C LYS A 5 75.44 54.51 -28.20
N SER A 6 75.06 53.58 -27.32
CA SER A 6 74.54 52.21 -27.32
C SER A 6 74.30 51.80 -25.85
N LEU A 7 73.41 50.82 -25.60
CA LEU A 7 73.30 49.83 -24.49
C LEU A 7 73.86 50.26 -23.10
N TRP A 8 73.17 50.14 -21.95
CA TRP A 8 72.55 49.00 -21.27
C TRP A 8 71.64 49.63 -20.18
N ILE A 9 70.39 49.25 -19.94
CA ILE A 9 69.98 48.20 -18.97
C ILE A 9 68.46 48.10 -19.10
N LEU A 10 67.99 46.94 -19.57
CA LEU A 10 66.65 46.43 -19.31
C LEU A 10 66.51 46.19 -17.81
N GLY A 11 65.52 46.81 -17.17
CA GLY A 11 65.19 46.47 -15.78
C GLY A 11 64.36 47.52 -15.05
N ALA A 12 63.08 47.66 -15.40
CA ALA A 12 62.01 48.09 -14.48
C ALA A 12 60.59 48.10 -15.13
N VAL A 13 60.23 47.09 -15.94
CA VAL A 13 58.81 46.84 -16.34
C VAL A 13 58.38 45.38 -16.06
N ALA A 14 59.03 44.69 -15.14
CA ALA A 14 58.64 43.33 -14.77
C ALA A 14 58.60 43.16 -13.25
N ALA A 15 57.53 43.65 -12.61
CA ALA A 15 57.14 43.25 -11.25
C ALA A 15 55.69 43.69 -10.92
N LEU A 16 54.72 43.38 -11.79
CA LEU A 16 53.29 43.31 -11.42
C LEU A 16 52.48 42.49 -12.45
N ALA A 17 53.07 41.37 -12.90
CA ALA A 17 52.46 40.44 -13.85
C ALA A 17 52.80 38.98 -13.47
N ALA A 18 52.49 38.59 -12.23
CA ALA A 18 52.70 37.22 -11.74
C ALA A 18 51.63 36.81 -10.73
N ALA A 19 50.37 36.77 -11.18
CA ALA A 19 49.30 35.94 -10.58
C ALA A 19 48.08 35.79 -11.53
N TRP A 20 48.26 36.01 -12.83
CA TRP A 20 47.19 35.86 -13.80
C TRP A 20 47.55 34.63 -14.62
N GLY A 21 46.99 33.48 -14.23
CA GLY A 21 46.96 32.33 -15.12
C GLY A 21 46.38 32.80 -16.45
N CYS A 22 46.99 32.39 -17.56
CA CYS A 22 46.39 32.54 -18.87
C CYS A 22 44.99 31.91 -18.80
N PHE A 23 43.95 32.74 -18.65
CA PHE A 23 42.60 32.31 -18.97
C PHE A 23 42.65 31.99 -20.45
N ASP A 24 42.55 30.70 -20.76
CA ASP A 24 42.40 30.24 -22.13
C ASP A 24 41.00 30.61 -22.59
N PHE A 25 40.80 31.89 -22.90
CA PHE A 25 39.53 32.40 -23.42
C PHE A 25 39.15 31.70 -24.72
N ASN A 26 40.15 31.27 -25.50
CA ASN A 26 39.92 30.55 -26.73
C ASN A 26 39.44 29.11 -26.46
N GLY A 27 40.05 28.41 -25.50
CA GLY A 27 39.60 27.10 -25.03
C GLY A 27 38.25 27.13 -24.31
N ALA A 28 37.98 28.15 -23.50
CA ALA A 28 36.69 28.36 -22.85
C ALA A 28 35.59 28.69 -23.87
N PHE A 29 35.89 29.50 -24.89
CA PHE A 29 35.00 29.77 -26.01
C PHE A 29 34.77 28.52 -26.86
N GLN A 30 35.81 27.75 -27.17
CA GLN A 30 35.69 26.47 -27.88
C GLN A 30 34.82 25.46 -27.10
N GLN A 31 35.03 25.29 -25.78
CA GLN A 31 34.20 24.43 -24.94
C GLN A 31 32.74 24.91 -24.85
N CYS A 32 32.53 26.22 -24.89
CA CYS A 32 31.22 26.86 -24.90
C CYS A 32 30.50 26.66 -26.24
N VAL A 33 31.21 26.76 -27.37
CA VAL A 33 30.71 26.39 -28.71
C VAL A 33 30.43 24.89 -28.82
N GLU A 34 31.30 24.03 -28.30
CA GLU A 34 31.10 22.57 -28.26
C GLU A 34 29.87 22.17 -27.42
N ARG A 35 29.61 22.90 -26.33
CA ARG A 35 28.43 22.70 -25.48
C ARG A 35 27.15 23.32 -26.05
N GLY A 36 27.26 24.25 -26.98
CA GLY A 36 26.13 25.02 -27.52
C GLY A 36 25.64 26.15 -26.59
N ASP A 37 26.45 26.57 -25.62
CA ASP A 37 26.08 27.57 -24.59
C ASP A 37 26.57 28.98 -24.95
N CYS A 38 27.13 29.18 -26.15
CA CYS A 38 27.78 30.42 -26.52
C CYS A 38 26.80 31.46 -27.06
N PRO A 39 26.83 32.70 -26.56
CA PRO A 39 26.00 33.77 -27.09
C PRO A 39 26.46 34.06 -28.53
N VAL A 40 25.70 33.57 -29.50
CA VAL A 40 25.78 34.03 -30.89
C VAL A 40 25.36 35.50 -30.90
N ASP A 41 26.12 36.34 -31.61
CA ASP A 41 25.74 37.75 -31.76
C ASP A 41 24.34 37.82 -32.41
N PRO A 42 23.41 38.64 -31.89
CA PRO A 42 22.06 38.73 -32.45
C PRO A 42 22.11 39.08 -33.95
N GLY A 43 21.73 38.14 -34.81
CA GLY A 43 21.71 38.32 -36.26
C GLY A 43 22.88 37.70 -37.04
N THR A 44 23.79 36.97 -36.38
CA THR A 44 24.77 36.09 -37.05
C THR A 44 24.49 34.64 -36.68
N CYS A 45 24.13 33.83 -37.67
CA CYS A 45 24.07 32.37 -37.56
C CYS A 45 25.18 31.76 -38.44
N ASP A 46 25.72 30.60 -38.06
CA ASP A 46 26.80 29.89 -38.76
C ASP A 46 26.42 28.41 -38.90
N PRO A 47 26.27 27.85 -40.12
CA PRO A 47 25.90 26.45 -40.34
C PRO A 47 26.81 25.38 -39.71
N SER A 48 27.98 25.77 -39.20
CA SER A 48 28.87 24.88 -38.45
C SER A 48 28.60 24.85 -36.94
N TYR A 49 27.75 25.74 -36.42
CA TYR A 49 27.44 25.80 -35.01
C TYR A 49 26.47 24.70 -34.61
N ARG A 50 26.67 24.20 -33.38
CA ARG A 50 25.73 23.30 -32.75
C ARG A 50 24.57 24.13 -32.21
N ASP A 51 23.37 23.81 -32.67
CA ASP A 51 22.13 24.47 -32.24
C ASP A 51 21.29 23.49 -31.41
N VAL A 52 21.15 23.80 -30.12
CA VAL A 52 20.29 23.07 -29.19
C VAL A 52 19.23 24.04 -28.70
N PRO A 53 17.95 23.62 -28.62
CA PRO A 53 16.90 24.52 -28.19
C PRO A 53 17.21 25.18 -26.84
N ASP A 54 17.25 26.51 -26.81
CA ASP A 54 17.65 27.31 -25.65
C ASP A 54 16.64 28.44 -25.31
N ASP A 55 16.95 29.29 -24.33
CA ASP A 55 16.04 30.35 -23.89
C ASP A 55 16.14 31.66 -24.70
N ASN A 56 17.13 31.77 -25.59
CA ASN A 56 17.27 32.86 -26.56
C ASN A 56 16.45 32.62 -27.84
N PHE A 57 16.02 31.37 -28.07
CA PHE A 57 15.28 30.95 -29.26
C PHE A 57 16.00 31.26 -30.57
N ALA A 58 17.34 31.24 -30.52
CA ALA A 58 18.17 31.64 -31.63
C ALA A 58 18.40 30.44 -32.55
N ASP A 59 18.11 30.62 -33.84
CA ASP A 59 18.62 29.73 -34.89
C ASP A 59 20.12 30.02 -35.08
N ALA A 60 20.95 29.26 -34.39
CA ALA A 60 22.39 29.43 -34.35
C ALA A 60 23.07 28.87 -35.61
N ASN A 61 22.47 27.85 -36.26
CA ASN A 61 23.03 27.14 -37.41
C ASN A 61 22.41 27.54 -38.77
N CYS A 62 21.53 28.54 -38.80
CA CYS A 62 20.79 28.99 -39.98
C CYS A 62 19.92 27.92 -40.66
N ASP A 63 19.50 26.85 -39.97
CA ASP A 63 18.67 25.80 -40.58
C ASP A 63 17.17 26.11 -40.55
N GLY A 64 16.80 27.26 -39.97
CA GLY A 64 15.44 27.79 -39.93
C GLY A 64 14.62 27.28 -38.75
N ILE A 65 15.25 26.82 -37.68
CA ILE A 65 14.60 26.49 -36.40
C ILE A 65 15.56 26.74 -35.22
N ASP A 66 15.02 26.94 -34.01
CA ASP A 66 15.80 26.86 -32.77
C ASP A 66 15.99 25.37 -32.42
N GLY A 67 17.23 24.87 -32.55
CA GLY A 67 17.59 23.46 -32.59
C GLY A 67 18.18 23.01 -33.93
N THR A 68 18.44 21.71 -34.09
CA THR A 68 19.00 21.14 -35.32
C THR A 68 17.98 20.25 -36.03
N GLU A 69 17.46 20.69 -37.18
CA GLU A 69 16.38 20.02 -37.92
C GLU A 69 16.72 18.56 -38.29
N GLN A 70 17.96 18.28 -38.69
CA GLN A 70 18.34 16.94 -39.13
C GLN A 70 18.49 15.94 -37.97
N GLU A 71 18.69 16.42 -36.75
CA GLU A 71 18.83 15.60 -35.55
C GLU A 71 17.50 15.36 -34.82
N ALA A 72 16.42 15.98 -35.31
CA ALA A 72 15.14 16.03 -34.62
C ALA A 72 14.00 15.28 -35.33
N ILE A 73 13.08 14.76 -34.52
CA ILE A 73 11.77 14.26 -34.98
C ILE A 73 10.70 15.29 -34.61
N PHE A 74 9.84 15.60 -35.57
CA PHE A 74 8.80 16.61 -35.42
C PHE A 74 7.45 15.99 -35.09
N VAL A 75 6.74 16.57 -34.10
CA VAL A 75 5.42 16.09 -33.66
C VAL A 75 4.44 17.26 -33.56
N ASP A 76 3.32 17.18 -34.29
CA ASP A 76 2.24 18.17 -34.28
C ASP A 76 0.91 17.46 -34.04
N ALA A 77 0.33 17.64 -32.85
CA ALA A 77 -0.93 16.98 -32.46
C ALA A 77 -2.12 17.33 -33.39
N ASN A 78 -2.08 18.48 -34.06
CA ASN A 78 -3.19 18.99 -34.85
C ASN A 78 -3.04 18.73 -36.35
N LYS A 79 -1.79 18.68 -36.85
CA LYS A 79 -1.48 18.56 -38.29
C LYS A 79 -0.69 17.31 -38.67
N GLY A 80 -0.15 16.60 -37.70
CA GLY A 80 0.65 15.41 -37.92
C GLY A 80 -0.17 14.19 -38.34
N GLU A 81 0.52 13.20 -38.90
CA GLU A 81 -0.06 11.93 -39.35
C GLU A 81 0.93 10.79 -39.04
N ASP A 82 0.52 9.81 -38.23
CA ASP A 82 1.45 8.78 -37.74
C ASP A 82 1.85 7.72 -38.79
N GLU A 83 1.02 7.51 -39.82
CA GLU A 83 1.15 6.40 -40.78
C GLU A 83 1.67 6.84 -42.17
N ARG A 84 2.14 8.09 -42.31
CA ARG A 84 2.58 8.61 -43.60
C ARG A 84 4.01 8.21 -43.94
N LEU A 85 4.33 8.12 -45.23
CA LEU A 85 5.72 7.98 -45.70
C LEU A 85 6.54 9.22 -45.32
N ASN A 86 7.80 9.00 -44.93
CA ASN A 86 8.72 10.05 -44.44
C ASN A 86 8.14 10.85 -43.27
N VAL A 87 7.35 10.21 -42.40
CA VAL A 87 6.82 10.85 -41.19
C VAL A 87 7.95 11.18 -40.20
N GLY A 88 7.79 12.30 -39.48
CA GLY A 88 8.72 12.77 -38.47
C GLY A 88 9.67 13.87 -38.95
N GLU A 89 9.49 14.40 -40.17
CA GLU A 89 10.18 15.60 -40.67
C GLU A 89 9.32 16.85 -40.43
N LYS A 90 9.93 18.03 -40.59
CA LYS A 90 9.30 19.34 -40.33
C LYS A 90 8.00 19.57 -41.11
N MET A 91 7.95 19.10 -42.36
CA MET A 91 6.76 19.19 -43.25
C MET A 91 5.83 17.99 -43.13
N THR A 92 6.24 16.97 -42.38
CA THR A 92 5.56 15.68 -42.28
C THR A 92 5.55 15.14 -40.86
N PRO A 93 5.15 15.94 -39.85
CA PRO A 93 5.32 15.53 -38.46
C PRO A 93 4.45 14.34 -38.07
N PHE A 94 4.88 13.62 -37.03
CA PHE A 94 4.02 12.68 -36.32
C PHE A 94 2.86 13.41 -35.67
N ARG A 95 1.74 12.72 -35.45
CA ARG A 95 0.62 13.26 -34.67
C ARG A 95 0.81 12.96 -33.18
N THR A 96 1.28 11.76 -32.87
CA THR A 96 1.44 11.26 -31.50
C THR A 96 2.91 11.26 -31.08
N LEU A 97 3.15 11.57 -29.80
CA LEU A 97 4.47 11.47 -29.20
C LEU A 97 4.89 10.00 -29.06
N GLY A 98 3.95 9.09 -28.82
CA GLY A 98 4.22 7.65 -28.79
C GLY A 98 4.84 7.13 -30.09
N ALA A 99 4.28 7.51 -31.24
CA ALA A 99 4.85 7.13 -32.55
C ALA A 99 6.22 7.76 -32.79
N ALA A 100 6.41 9.02 -32.41
CA ALA A 100 7.70 9.71 -32.53
C ALA A 100 8.80 9.06 -31.69
N LEU A 101 8.50 8.64 -30.45
CA LEU A 101 9.43 7.89 -29.59
C LEU A 101 9.79 6.52 -30.20
N ALA A 102 8.82 5.82 -30.78
CA ALA A 102 9.05 4.57 -31.50
C ALA A 102 9.92 4.76 -32.75
N GLN A 103 9.87 5.93 -33.40
CA GLN A 103 10.72 6.26 -34.54
C GLN A 103 12.12 6.74 -34.12
N ALA A 104 12.24 7.48 -33.02
CA ALA A 104 13.52 7.84 -32.42
C ALA A 104 14.35 6.59 -32.14
N ALA A 105 13.66 5.49 -31.82
CA ALA A 105 14.28 4.21 -31.59
C ALA A 105 15.04 3.61 -32.79
N GLN A 106 14.63 3.97 -34.00
CA GLN A 106 15.15 3.40 -35.24
C GLN A 106 16.09 4.37 -35.97
N SER A 107 15.82 5.67 -35.87
CA SER A 107 16.54 6.70 -36.61
C SER A 107 17.82 7.17 -35.95
N GLY A 108 18.02 6.91 -34.66
CA GLY A 108 19.17 7.42 -33.90
C GLY A 108 19.14 8.92 -33.64
N LYS A 109 18.03 9.59 -33.95
CA LYS A 109 17.80 11.01 -33.67
C LYS A 109 17.74 11.24 -32.15
N SER A 110 18.36 12.32 -31.69
CA SER A 110 18.57 12.64 -30.27
C SER A 110 17.51 13.58 -29.71
N SER A 111 16.69 14.20 -30.56
CA SER A 111 15.72 15.23 -30.17
C SER A 111 14.33 14.99 -30.75
N ILE A 112 13.30 15.37 -30.00
CA ILE A 112 11.92 15.43 -30.47
C ILE A 112 11.38 16.83 -30.19
N TYR A 113 10.87 17.48 -31.24
CA TYR A 113 10.28 18.81 -31.20
C TYR A 113 8.76 18.72 -31.25
N LEU A 114 8.14 19.24 -30.20
CA LEU A 114 6.71 19.20 -29.99
C LEU A 114 6.11 20.57 -30.30
N ALA A 115 5.18 20.59 -31.24
CA ALA A 115 4.33 21.74 -31.48
C ALA A 115 3.48 22.07 -30.24
N GLN A 116 2.90 23.26 -30.24
CA GLN A 116 1.83 23.62 -29.35
C GLN A 116 0.62 22.72 -29.58
N GLY A 117 -0.07 22.36 -28.51
CA GLY A 117 -1.23 21.48 -28.58
C GLY A 117 -1.36 20.57 -27.36
N ASP A 118 -2.42 19.78 -27.39
CA ASP A 118 -2.77 18.81 -26.35
C ASP A 118 -2.49 17.39 -26.86
N TYR A 119 -1.50 16.74 -26.25
CA TYR A 119 -1.07 15.38 -26.52
C TYR A 119 -1.67 14.48 -25.44
N THR A 120 -2.77 13.81 -25.75
CA THR A 120 -3.37 12.81 -24.87
C THR A 120 -2.85 11.44 -25.27
N GLU A 121 -2.09 10.81 -24.39
CA GLU A 121 -1.36 9.58 -24.67
C GLU A 121 -1.75 8.50 -23.64
N PRO A 122 -1.82 7.22 -24.04
CA PRO A 122 -2.11 6.14 -23.08
C PRO A 122 -0.95 5.94 -22.10
N SER A 123 0.29 6.11 -22.57
CA SER A 123 1.51 6.07 -21.77
C SER A 123 2.65 6.72 -22.54
N ILE A 124 3.60 7.35 -21.83
CA ILE A 124 4.82 7.91 -22.42
C ILE A 124 6.02 7.39 -21.63
N GLN A 125 6.91 6.68 -22.34
CA GLN A 125 8.14 6.14 -21.78
C GLN A 125 9.32 6.40 -22.71
N LEU A 126 10.38 6.99 -22.15
CA LEU A 126 11.69 7.15 -22.77
C LEU A 126 12.57 6.03 -22.24
N ASP A 127 12.89 5.08 -23.12
CA ASP A 127 13.78 3.94 -22.87
C ASP A 127 15.18 4.13 -23.48
N ARG A 128 15.44 5.31 -24.04
CA ARG A 128 16.68 5.70 -24.69
C ARG A 128 16.96 7.20 -24.51
N PRO A 129 18.22 7.65 -24.68
CA PRO A 129 18.59 9.04 -24.47
C PRO A 129 18.08 9.95 -25.59
N VAL A 130 16.85 10.44 -25.45
CA VAL A 130 16.19 11.38 -26.35
C VAL A 130 15.65 12.56 -25.57
N SER A 131 15.94 13.77 -26.03
CA SER A 131 15.45 15.01 -25.42
C SER A 131 14.11 15.43 -26.02
N LEU A 132 13.21 15.94 -25.19
CA LEU A 132 11.91 16.47 -25.61
C LEU A 132 11.87 17.98 -25.42
N TYR A 133 11.57 18.70 -26.49
CA TYR A 133 11.46 20.16 -26.47
C TYR A 133 10.07 20.58 -26.93
N GLY A 134 9.33 21.23 -26.05
CA GLY A 134 8.11 21.95 -26.38
C GLY A 134 8.42 23.39 -26.77
N GLY A 135 7.35 24.16 -26.97
CA GLY A 135 7.48 25.58 -27.28
C GLY A 135 7.50 25.90 -28.77
N TYR A 136 7.16 24.97 -29.66
CA TYR A 136 7.12 25.23 -31.10
C TYR A 136 5.72 25.58 -31.60
N SER A 137 5.62 26.46 -32.58
CA SER A 137 4.34 26.86 -33.19
C SER A 137 3.66 25.75 -34.02
N GLY A 138 4.40 24.70 -34.38
CA GLY A 138 3.94 23.63 -35.28
C GLY A 138 3.96 24.00 -36.75
N THR A 139 3.35 23.15 -37.58
CA THR A 139 3.37 23.26 -39.06
C THR A 139 2.82 24.61 -39.56
N ASP A 140 1.74 25.12 -38.94
CA ASP A 140 1.09 26.37 -39.36
C ASP A 140 1.93 27.63 -39.06
N GLY A 141 2.88 27.56 -38.12
CA GLY A 141 3.74 28.68 -37.73
C GLY A 141 5.19 28.51 -38.16
N SER A 142 5.48 27.60 -39.10
CA SER A 142 6.83 27.30 -39.57
C SER A 142 7.80 26.91 -38.45
N TRP A 143 7.30 26.27 -37.39
CA TRP A 143 8.10 25.81 -36.25
C TRP A 143 8.91 26.91 -35.55
N ALA A 144 8.40 28.15 -35.51
CA ALA A 144 8.95 29.18 -34.63
C ALA A 144 8.86 28.71 -33.16
N ARG A 145 9.90 28.98 -32.37
CA ARG A 145 9.92 28.62 -30.95
C ARG A 145 9.76 29.85 -30.05
N GLY A 146 9.12 29.66 -28.89
CA GLY A 146 8.90 30.75 -27.95
C GLY A 146 7.99 30.37 -26.78
N PRO A 147 7.96 31.19 -25.71
CA PRO A 147 7.21 30.89 -24.49
C PRO A 147 5.69 30.90 -24.68
N GLN A 148 5.18 31.53 -25.73
CA GLN A 148 3.75 31.60 -26.05
C GLN A 148 3.16 30.28 -26.58
N TYR A 149 4.01 29.38 -27.10
CA TYR A 149 3.57 28.14 -27.72
C TYR A 149 3.52 27.03 -26.66
N THR A 150 2.33 26.69 -26.16
CA THR A 150 2.23 25.73 -25.05
C THR A 150 2.03 24.29 -25.53
N THR A 151 2.94 23.40 -25.13
CA THR A 151 2.84 21.94 -25.32
C THR A 151 2.32 21.28 -24.05
N ARG A 152 1.17 20.58 -24.13
CA ARG A 152 0.54 19.90 -23.00
C ARG A 152 0.47 18.40 -23.24
N ILE A 153 1.03 17.61 -22.33
CA ILE A 153 1.00 16.15 -22.35
C ILE A 153 0.09 15.68 -21.22
N THR A 154 -0.94 14.89 -21.53
CA THR A 154 -1.87 14.33 -20.53
C THR A 154 -1.86 12.80 -20.62
N VAL A 155 -1.59 12.14 -19.48
CA VAL A 155 -1.52 10.67 -19.38
C VAL A 155 -2.19 10.21 -18.08
N GLY A 156 -2.83 9.04 -18.10
CA GLY A 156 -3.43 8.41 -16.92
C GLY A 156 -2.39 7.71 -16.04
N GLY A 157 -2.49 7.88 -14.72
CA GLY A 157 -1.56 7.31 -13.75
C GLY A 157 -0.23 8.06 -13.72
N ILE A 158 0.67 7.73 -14.66
CA ILE A 158 2.03 8.27 -14.71
C ILE A 158 2.20 9.15 -15.94
N GLY A 159 2.48 10.44 -15.75
CA GLY A 159 2.57 11.46 -16.79
C GLY A 159 3.68 11.18 -17.82
N LEU A 160 4.90 10.93 -17.35
CA LEU A 160 6.05 10.63 -18.19
C LEU A 160 7.05 9.75 -17.44
N THR A 161 7.55 8.69 -18.07
CA THR A 161 8.60 7.83 -17.50
C THR A 161 9.90 7.94 -18.30
N LEU A 162 11.03 8.17 -17.63
CA LEU A 162 12.39 7.99 -18.15
C LEU A 162 13.00 6.79 -17.45
N ALA A 163 13.44 5.78 -18.19
CA ALA A 163 13.92 4.54 -17.59
C ALA A 163 15.14 3.96 -18.30
N ASN A 164 16.13 3.54 -17.51
CA ASN A 164 17.31 2.81 -17.93
C ASN A 164 18.15 3.54 -19.01
N LEU A 165 18.31 4.85 -18.85
CA LEU A 165 19.01 5.69 -19.82
C LEU A 165 20.54 5.70 -19.65
N GLY A 166 21.06 5.15 -18.56
CA GLY A 166 22.47 5.21 -18.17
C GLY A 166 22.77 6.36 -17.20
N GLU A 167 24.01 6.45 -16.72
CA GLU A 167 24.40 7.39 -15.65
C GLU A 167 24.55 8.85 -16.10
N ASP A 168 24.79 9.09 -17.40
CA ASP A 168 24.90 10.43 -17.99
C ASP A 168 24.22 10.44 -19.36
N ALA A 169 22.89 10.35 -19.35
CA ALA A 169 22.09 10.25 -20.56
C ALA A 169 22.02 11.58 -21.34
N GLY A 170 22.35 12.71 -20.72
CA GLY A 170 22.26 14.03 -21.36
C GLY A 170 20.87 14.41 -21.85
N VAL A 171 19.81 13.83 -21.27
CA VAL A 171 18.42 14.05 -21.70
C VAL A 171 17.85 15.32 -21.10
N THR A 172 17.28 16.16 -21.94
CA THR A 172 16.58 17.38 -21.53
C THR A 172 15.09 17.28 -21.84
N LEU A 173 14.26 17.62 -20.86
CA LEU A 173 12.83 17.91 -21.04
C LEU A 173 12.64 19.40 -20.84
N ASP A 174 12.22 20.12 -21.89
CA ASP A 174 12.10 21.57 -21.83
C ASP A 174 10.74 22.08 -22.35
N ARG A 175 10.17 23.06 -21.64
CA ARG A 175 8.92 23.77 -22.00
C ARG A 175 7.71 22.87 -22.23
N LEU A 176 7.54 21.86 -21.38
CA LEU A 176 6.39 20.95 -21.40
C LEU A 176 5.48 21.19 -20.20
N THR A 177 4.17 21.09 -20.42
CA THR A 177 3.19 20.90 -19.35
C THR A 177 2.82 19.43 -19.27
N VAL A 178 3.25 18.72 -18.23
CA VAL A 178 2.94 17.30 -18.01
C VAL A 178 1.83 17.18 -16.98
N ARG A 179 0.71 16.56 -17.35
CA ARG A 179 -0.45 16.32 -16.49
C ARG A 179 -0.73 14.84 -16.36
N ALA A 180 -0.42 14.29 -15.19
CA ALA A 180 -0.86 12.97 -14.79
C ALA A 180 -2.28 13.05 -14.21
N THR A 181 -3.19 12.18 -14.66
CA THR A 181 -4.56 12.07 -14.15
C THR A 181 -4.74 10.81 -13.30
N THR A 182 -5.69 10.83 -12.37
CA THR A 182 -5.98 9.67 -11.53
C THR A 182 -6.46 8.50 -12.40
N PRO A 183 -5.83 7.31 -12.32
CA PRO A 183 -6.25 6.15 -13.11
C PRO A 183 -7.63 5.65 -12.61
N PRO A 184 -8.58 5.37 -13.51
CA PRO A 184 -9.90 4.88 -13.10
C PRO A 184 -9.83 3.43 -12.63
N GLY A 185 -10.56 3.11 -11.55
CA GLY A 185 -10.83 1.71 -11.15
C GLY A 185 -9.73 0.99 -10.36
N GLU A 186 -8.57 1.63 -10.12
CA GLU A 186 -7.48 1.03 -9.34
C GLU A 186 -7.39 1.67 -7.96
N ALA A 187 -7.89 0.95 -6.95
CA ALA A 187 -7.85 1.41 -5.57
C ALA A 187 -6.42 1.55 -5.05
N GLY A 188 -6.13 2.65 -4.35
CA GLY A 188 -4.80 2.94 -3.83
C GLY A 188 -3.72 3.21 -4.89
N ALA A 189 -4.06 3.31 -6.16
CA ALA A 189 -3.10 3.57 -7.23
C ALA A 189 -2.49 4.98 -7.13
N PRO A 190 -1.16 5.13 -7.37
CA PRO A 190 -0.51 6.42 -7.38
C PRO A 190 -0.83 7.22 -8.65
N CYS A 191 -0.77 8.54 -8.52
CA CYS A 191 -0.69 9.47 -9.63
C CYS A 191 0.67 10.17 -9.58
N ILE A 192 1.47 10.01 -10.64
CA ILE A 192 2.87 10.45 -10.68
C ILE A 192 3.09 11.35 -11.89
N GLY A 193 3.58 12.56 -11.70
CA GLY A 193 3.83 13.50 -12.79
C GLY A 193 4.95 13.03 -13.71
N VAL A 194 6.18 13.01 -13.21
CA VAL A 194 7.36 12.50 -13.92
C VAL A 194 8.04 11.44 -13.06
N ARG A 195 8.44 10.34 -13.70
CA ARG A 195 9.14 9.23 -13.05
C ARG A 195 10.48 8.98 -13.74
N VAL A 196 11.56 8.99 -12.98
CA VAL A 196 12.93 8.73 -13.43
C VAL A 196 13.45 7.47 -12.75
N LEU A 197 13.85 6.47 -13.54
CA LEU A 197 14.32 5.17 -13.07
C LEU A 197 15.70 4.86 -13.67
N ASN A 198 16.69 4.53 -12.84
CA ASN A 198 18.01 4.06 -13.31
C ASN A 198 18.62 4.97 -14.40
N SER A 199 18.55 6.28 -14.20
CA SER A 199 18.88 7.28 -15.22
C SER A 199 19.51 8.53 -14.59
N GLY A 200 20.69 8.92 -15.05
CA GLY A 200 21.37 10.15 -14.67
C GLY A 200 21.58 11.09 -15.85
N GLY A 201 22.06 12.31 -15.57
CA GLY A 201 22.19 13.37 -16.58
C GLY A 201 20.84 13.88 -17.11
N VAL A 202 19.74 13.71 -16.35
CA VAL A 202 18.41 14.20 -16.75
C VAL A 202 18.23 15.65 -16.33
N ARG A 203 17.82 16.50 -17.28
CA ARG A 203 17.57 17.94 -17.06
C ARG A 203 16.10 18.26 -17.29
N LEU A 204 15.46 18.83 -16.29
CA LEU A 204 14.09 19.32 -16.34
C LEU A 204 14.13 20.85 -16.37
N ARG A 205 13.72 21.45 -17.48
CA ARG A 205 13.76 22.90 -17.70
C ARG A 205 12.37 23.42 -18.06
N ASN A 206 11.98 24.55 -17.49
CA ASN A 206 10.72 25.24 -17.82
C ASN A 206 9.47 24.30 -17.81
N LEU A 207 9.46 23.27 -16.95
CA LEU A 207 8.37 22.30 -16.90
C LEU A 207 7.27 22.75 -15.97
N ALA A 208 6.01 22.49 -16.36
CA ALA A 208 4.89 22.49 -15.45
C ALA A 208 4.39 21.06 -15.26
N VAL A 209 4.67 20.46 -14.11
CA VAL A 209 4.29 19.08 -13.79
C VAL A 209 3.13 19.09 -12.81
N THR A 210 2.03 18.41 -13.14
CA THR A 210 0.88 18.25 -12.25
C THR A 210 0.54 16.77 -12.10
N ALA A 211 0.60 16.29 -10.86
CA ALA A 211 0.01 15.02 -10.46
C ALA A 211 -1.39 15.26 -9.89
N ALA A 212 -2.41 14.60 -10.45
CA ALA A 212 -3.74 14.56 -9.86
C ALA A 212 -3.74 13.81 -8.52
N ALA A 213 -4.92 13.70 -7.89
CA ALA A 213 -5.02 13.02 -6.62
C ALA A 213 -4.74 11.52 -6.79
N GLY A 214 -4.08 10.89 -5.82
CA GLY A 214 -3.99 9.43 -5.83
C GLY A 214 -5.38 8.80 -5.63
N SER A 215 -5.56 7.59 -6.14
CA SER A 215 -6.85 6.89 -6.03
C SER A 215 -7.19 6.55 -4.58
N PRO A 216 -8.45 6.65 -4.14
CA PRO A 216 -8.82 6.21 -2.80
C PRO A 216 -8.59 4.70 -2.62
N GLY A 217 -8.29 4.28 -1.39
CA GLY A 217 -8.26 2.88 -1.00
C GLY A 217 -9.68 2.31 -0.81
N THR A 218 -9.84 1.00 -0.96
CA THR A 218 -11.11 0.33 -0.68
C THR A 218 -11.22 -0.08 0.79
N SER A 219 -12.42 0.09 1.33
CA SER A 219 -12.79 -0.46 2.64
C SER A 219 -12.83 -1.98 2.58
N ALA A 220 -12.38 -2.61 3.66
CA ALA A 220 -12.43 -4.05 3.80
C ALA A 220 -13.89 -4.55 3.96
N PRO A 221 -14.24 -5.71 3.38
CA PRO A 221 -15.55 -6.31 3.59
C PRO A 221 -15.69 -6.82 5.04
N SER A 222 -16.93 -6.87 5.53
CA SER A 222 -17.24 -7.39 6.87
C SER A 222 -16.83 -8.85 7.03
N THR A 223 -16.33 -9.21 8.21
CA THR A 223 -16.09 -10.61 8.58
C THR A 223 -17.34 -11.25 9.19
N PRO A 224 -17.72 -12.47 8.78
CA PRO A 224 -18.87 -13.17 9.35
C PRO A 224 -18.61 -13.59 10.80
N PRO A 225 -19.67 -13.80 11.60
CA PRO A 225 -19.56 -14.36 12.94
C PRO A 225 -19.04 -15.81 12.90
N ALA A 226 -18.39 -16.22 13.99
CA ALA A 226 -17.92 -17.59 14.16
C ALA A 226 -19.04 -18.54 14.57
N ALA A 227 -18.82 -19.84 14.38
CA ALA A 227 -19.80 -20.87 14.70
C ALA A 227 -20.00 -21.02 16.22
N ASP A 228 -21.25 -21.27 16.61
CA ASP A 228 -21.62 -21.58 17.98
C ASP A 228 -21.21 -23.02 18.36
N GLY A 229 -21.05 -23.27 19.66
CA GLY A 229 -20.85 -24.60 20.21
C GLY A 229 -22.13 -25.44 20.20
N GLY A 230 -21.98 -26.75 20.04
CA GLY A 230 -23.08 -27.70 20.10
C GLY A 230 -23.60 -27.91 21.52
N ALA A 231 -24.91 -28.17 21.63
CA ALA A 231 -25.54 -28.46 22.93
C ALA A 231 -25.11 -29.83 23.47
N GLY A 232 -24.96 -29.93 24.79
CA GLY A 232 -24.84 -31.20 25.49
C GLY A 232 -26.15 -31.97 25.49
N PHE A 233 -26.07 -33.30 25.42
CA PHE A 233 -27.26 -34.16 25.43
C PHE A 233 -27.77 -34.36 26.87
N PRO A 234 -29.08 -34.57 27.05
CA PRO A 234 -29.64 -34.93 28.35
C PRO A 234 -29.06 -36.24 28.85
N GLY A 235 -28.95 -36.38 30.18
CA GLY A 235 -28.67 -37.66 30.83
C GLY A 235 -29.92 -38.54 30.89
N ASP A 236 -29.73 -39.85 30.93
CA ASP A 236 -30.85 -40.80 31.01
C ASP A 236 -31.56 -40.74 32.36
N ASP A 237 -32.89 -40.84 32.36
CA ASP A 237 -33.67 -41.05 33.58
C ASP A 237 -33.33 -42.42 34.21
N GLY A 238 -33.60 -42.58 35.50
CA GLY A 238 -33.21 -43.75 36.28
C GLY A 238 -33.72 -45.08 35.71
N VAL A 239 -32.90 -45.73 34.91
CA VAL A 239 -33.03 -47.11 34.43
C VAL A 239 -31.74 -47.87 34.75
N ASP A 240 -31.78 -49.20 34.71
CA ASP A 240 -30.57 -50.02 34.87
C ASP A 240 -29.60 -49.73 33.72
N GLY A 241 -28.38 -49.27 34.06
CA GLY A 241 -27.37 -48.91 33.07
C GLY A 241 -27.58 -47.54 32.41
N ALA A 242 -28.29 -46.61 33.05
CA ALA A 242 -28.52 -45.28 32.50
C ALA A 242 -27.19 -44.55 32.26
N GLU A 243 -27.00 -44.08 31.02
CA GLU A 243 -25.80 -43.37 30.65
C GLU A 243 -25.90 -41.88 30.98
N GLY A 244 -24.74 -41.27 31.22
CA GLY A 244 -24.66 -39.81 31.22
C GLY A 244 -24.76 -39.26 29.80
N GLY A 245 -25.30 -38.06 29.69
CA GLY A 245 -25.51 -37.38 28.42
C GLY A 245 -24.21 -37.22 27.63
N LEU A 246 -24.31 -37.46 26.33
CA LEU A 246 -23.20 -37.22 25.41
C LEU A 246 -22.83 -35.73 25.38
N PRO A 247 -21.55 -35.41 25.20
CA PRO A 247 -21.12 -34.03 25.18
C PRO A 247 -21.46 -33.30 23.88
N GLY A 248 -21.61 -31.98 23.98
CA GLY A 248 -21.79 -31.11 22.83
C GLY A 248 -20.50 -30.97 22.03
N THR A 249 -20.61 -30.96 20.70
CA THR A 249 -19.46 -30.85 19.78
C THR A 249 -19.07 -29.40 19.53
N SER A 250 -17.82 -29.17 19.16
CA SER A 250 -17.33 -27.85 18.74
C SER A 250 -16.42 -27.99 17.51
N ASP A 251 -16.78 -27.32 16.41
CA ASP A 251 -16.06 -27.38 15.13
C ASP A 251 -14.99 -26.28 14.98
N CYS A 252 -14.57 -25.68 16.11
CA CYS A 252 -13.60 -24.59 16.10
C CYS A 252 -12.26 -25.01 15.54
N ASN A 253 -11.55 -24.10 14.88
CA ASN A 253 -10.28 -24.38 14.19
C ASN A 253 -9.09 -24.32 15.19
N PRO A 254 -8.21 -25.34 15.27
CA PRO A 254 -8.19 -26.57 14.48
C PRO A 254 -9.41 -27.45 14.74
N PRO A 255 -10.12 -27.93 13.68
CA PRO A 255 -11.34 -28.73 13.81
C PRO A 255 -11.13 -29.89 14.79
N GLY A 256 -12.06 -30.05 15.72
CA GLY A 256 -11.95 -31.00 16.83
C GLY A 256 -11.42 -30.38 18.12
N PHE A 257 -11.62 -29.08 18.34
CA PHE A 257 -11.22 -28.34 19.56
C PHE A 257 -11.76 -28.95 20.87
N GLY A 258 -12.67 -29.93 20.79
CA GLY A 258 -13.07 -30.81 21.88
C GLY A 258 -14.57 -30.99 21.92
N GLN A 259 -15.02 -32.05 22.59
CA GLN A 259 -16.40 -32.16 23.05
C GLN A 259 -16.46 -31.70 24.50
N GLY A 260 -17.63 -31.26 24.98
CA GLY A 260 -17.86 -31.11 26.42
C GLY A 260 -17.55 -32.37 27.24
N GLY A 261 -17.71 -32.27 28.55
CA GLY A 261 -17.60 -33.44 29.41
C GLY A 261 -18.81 -34.36 29.24
N LYS A 262 -18.60 -35.67 29.08
CA LYS A 262 -19.69 -36.64 29.18
C LYS A 262 -20.29 -36.59 30.59
N GLY A 263 -21.61 -36.69 30.69
CA GLY A 263 -22.28 -36.83 31.99
C GLY A 263 -21.86 -38.10 32.74
N GLY A 264 -21.97 -38.07 34.07
CA GLY A 264 -21.72 -39.23 34.93
C GLY A 264 -22.84 -40.26 34.86
N THR A 265 -22.49 -41.55 34.89
CA THR A 265 -23.46 -42.65 34.90
C THR A 265 -24.08 -42.86 36.29
N ASN A 266 -25.20 -43.58 36.32
CA ASN A 266 -25.93 -43.93 37.54
C ASN A 266 -25.66 -45.37 38.03
N GLU A 267 -24.64 -46.06 37.50
CA GLU A 267 -24.38 -47.48 37.82
C GLU A 267 -24.20 -47.69 39.34
N SER A 268 -24.05 -48.94 39.80
CA SER A 268 -24.02 -49.37 41.22
C SER A 268 -23.18 -48.49 42.17
N ARG A 269 -22.29 -47.62 41.66
CA ARG A 269 -21.90 -46.34 42.29
C ARG A 269 -21.96 -45.22 41.25
N SER A 270 -22.64 -44.12 41.59
CA SER A 270 -22.71 -42.91 40.75
C SER A 270 -21.32 -42.43 40.37
N ALA A 271 -21.17 -42.00 39.11
CA ALA A 271 -19.91 -41.48 38.60
C ALA A 271 -19.93 -39.94 38.56
N PRO A 272 -18.78 -39.28 38.77
CA PRO A 272 -18.65 -37.87 38.46
C PRO A 272 -18.79 -37.68 36.94
N GLY A 273 -19.22 -36.48 36.54
CA GLY A 273 -19.13 -36.08 35.14
C GLY A 273 -17.67 -35.91 34.72
N GLN A 274 -17.42 -36.01 33.42
CA GLN A 274 -16.08 -35.76 32.89
C GLN A 274 -15.80 -34.25 32.83
N ALA A 275 -14.54 -33.88 32.98
CA ALA A 275 -14.09 -32.51 32.71
C ALA A 275 -14.32 -32.17 31.23
N GLY A 276 -14.72 -30.93 30.95
CA GLY A 276 -14.88 -30.43 29.58
C GLY A 276 -13.54 -29.99 28.98
N ALA A 277 -12.70 -29.36 29.80
CA ALA A 277 -11.39 -28.86 29.44
C ALA A 277 -10.48 -28.81 30.69
N PRO A 278 -9.15 -28.62 30.55
CA PRO A 278 -8.29 -28.31 31.68
C PRO A 278 -8.81 -27.10 32.46
N GLY A 279 -9.08 -27.28 33.77
CA GLY A 279 -9.64 -26.23 34.63
C GLY A 279 -11.16 -26.05 34.53
N VAL A 280 -11.87 -26.93 33.81
CA VAL A 280 -13.34 -27.00 33.78
C VAL A 280 -13.78 -28.40 34.20
N ASP A 281 -14.00 -28.56 35.50
CA ASP A 281 -14.29 -29.87 36.09
C ASP A 281 -15.73 -30.34 35.79
N GLY A 282 -15.89 -31.66 35.75
CA GLY A 282 -17.21 -32.27 35.77
C GLY A 282 -17.85 -32.21 37.16
N GLY A 283 -19.16 -32.43 37.18
CA GLY A 283 -19.94 -32.45 38.41
C GLY A 283 -19.60 -33.65 39.30
N THR A 284 -19.67 -33.45 40.61
CA THR A 284 -19.43 -34.52 41.59
C THR A 284 -20.50 -35.60 41.50
N ALA A 285 -20.11 -36.86 41.71
CA ALA A 285 -21.07 -37.95 41.85
C ALA A 285 -22.03 -37.68 43.02
N GLY A 286 -23.29 -38.11 42.90
CA GLY A 286 -24.21 -38.15 44.02
C GLY A 286 -23.70 -39.09 45.11
N GLU A 287 -23.81 -38.67 46.37
CA GLU A 287 -23.44 -39.51 47.52
C GLU A 287 -24.63 -40.30 48.06
N TYR A 288 -24.33 -41.41 48.72
CA TYR A 288 -25.32 -42.21 49.43
C TYR A 288 -25.76 -41.49 50.71
N GLY A 289 -27.05 -41.22 50.88
CA GLY A 289 -27.63 -40.62 52.08
C GLY A 289 -27.71 -41.59 53.27
N CYS A 290 -26.68 -42.40 53.52
CA CYS A 290 -26.67 -43.36 54.62
C CYS A 290 -26.16 -42.67 55.90
N SER A 291 -27.06 -42.16 56.73
CA SER A 291 -26.76 -41.64 58.07
C SER A 291 -26.50 -42.78 59.08
N GLY A 292 -25.53 -43.65 58.78
CA GLY A 292 -25.05 -44.70 59.69
C GLY A 292 -25.99 -45.90 59.91
N GLY A 293 -27.08 -46.03 59.13
CA GLY A 293 -28.02 -47.16 59.18
C GLY A 293 -27.98 -48.07 57.95
N THR A 294 -28.63 -49.24 58.03
CA THR A 294 -28.69 -50.28 56.96
C THR A 294 -29.71 -49.98 55.84
N SER A 295 -30.44 -48.86 55.91
CA SER A 295 -31.42 -48.41 54.90
C SER A 295 -31.06 -47.01 54.42
N CYS A 296 -30.91 -46.83 53.11
CA CYS A 296 -30.55 -45.54 52.51
C CYS A 296 -31.71 -45.07 51.63
N GLU A 297 -32.70 -44.44 52.25
CA GLU A 297 -33.97 -44.06 51.60
C GLU A 297 -33.85 -42.87 50.64
N LEU A 298 -32.69 -42.17 50.68
CA LEU A 298 -32.40 -41.00 49.87
C LEU A 298 -31.07 -41.16 49.13
N GLY A 299 -31.12 -41.05 47.81
CA GLY A 299 -29.94 -40.80 46.97
C GLY A 299 -29.75 -39.29 46.80
N LEU A 300 -28.53 -38.78 47.02
CA LEU A 300 -28.23 -37.37 46.76
C LEU A 300 -28.07 -37.13 45.24
N PRO A 301 -28.47 -35.95 44.74
CA PRO A 301 -28.28 -35.59 43.35
C PRO A 301 -26.80 -35.45 43.00
N GLY A 302 -26.47 -35.64 41.73
CA GLY A 302 -25.15 -35.28 41.20
C GLY A 302 -24.95 -33.76 41.17
N GLY A 303 -23.70 -33.34 41.31
CA GLY A 303 -23.31 -31.94 41.16
C GLY A 303 -23.39 -31.49 39.70
N PRO A 304 -23.64 -30.20 39.42
CA PRO A 304 -23.57 -29.66 38.06
C PRO A 304 -22.13 -29.66 37.56
N GLY A 305 -21.96 -29.80 36.25
CA GLY A 305 -20.68 -29.55 35.59
C GLY A 305 -20.33 -28.05 35.62
N GLN A 306 -19.03 -27.73 35.60
CA GLN A 306 -18.60 -26.34 35.50
C GLN A 306 -18.84 -25.80 34.09
N ASN A 307 -19.20 -24.51 34.00
CA ASN A 307 -19.28 -23.83 32.71
C ASN A 307 -17.87 -23.63 32.13
N GLY A 308 -17.79 -23.66 30.81
CA GLY A 308 -16.60 -23.31 30.06
C GLY A 308 -16.21 -21.84 30.24
N LEU A 309 -14.92 -21.57 30.12
CA LEU A 309 -14.34 -20.24 30.13
C LEU A 309 -14.51 -19.60 28.76
N ASN A 310 -14.79 -18.30 28.73
CA ASN A 310 -14.84 -17.54 27.48
C ASN A 310 -13.45 -17.42 26.86
N GLY A 311 -13.38 -17.41 25.53
CA GLY A 311 -12.16 -17.14 24.80
C GLY A 311 -11.79 -15.66 24.82
N ASP A 312 -10.49 -15.38 24.81
CA ASP A 312 -9.97 -14.02 24.76
C ASP A 312 -10.21 -13.37 23.39
N ALA A 313 -10.42 -12.05 23.39
CA ALA A 313 -10.59 -11.28 22.16
C ALA A 313 -9.27 -11.19 21.36
N GLY A 314 -9.39 -11.20 20.04
CA GLY A 314 -8.29 -10.98 19.13
C GLY A 314 -7.75 -9.55 19.22
N THR A 315 -6.45 -9.40 18.96
CA THR A 315 -5.80 -8.07 18.95
C THR A 315 -6.06 -7.35 17.62
N PRO A 316 -6.28 -6.02 17.62
CA PRO A 316 -6.45 -5.26 16.39
C PRO A 316 -5.24 -5.33 15.45
N GLY A 317 -5.50 -5.20 14.16
CA GLY A 317 -4.47 -5.05 13.13
C GLY A 317 -3.79 -3.68 13.22
N MET A 318 -2.54 -3.60 12.75
CA MET A 318 -1.83 -2.32 12.64
C MET A 318 -2.43 -1.46 11.53
N GLU A 319 -2.51 -0.15 11.78
CA GLU A 319 -2.92 0.85 10.81
C GLU A 319 -1.87 1.01 9.69
N GLY A 320 -2.30 1.49 8.51
CA GLY A 320 -1.37 1.94 7.48
C GLY A 320 -0.60 3.20 7.92
N ASP A 321 0.63 3.34 7.44
CA ASP A 321 1.60 4.36 7.89
C ASP A 321 1.42 5.76 7.27
N GLY A 322 0.58 5.91 6.23
CA GLY A 322 0.37 7.17 5.53
C GLY A 322 1.50 7.60 4.59
N VAL A 323 2.51 6.75 4.38
CA VAL A 323 3.70 7.03 3.55
C VAL A 323 3.74 6.09 2.35
N GLY A 324 3.46 4.80 2.55
CA GLY A 324 3.65 3.77 1.53
C GLY A 324 5.11 3.39 1.33
N SER A 325 5.39 2.64 0.28
CA SER A 325 6.74 2.17 -0.04
C SER A 325 6.97 2.12 -1.54
N VAL A 326 8.22 2.28 -1.95
CA VAL A 326 8.60 2.10 -3.34
C VAL A 326 9.24 0.73 -3.50
N THR A 327 8.60 -0.13 -4.31
CA THR A 327 9.08 -1.48 -4.61
C THR A 327 8.99 -1.71 -6.12
N GLN A 328 10.04 -2.33 -6.69
CA GLN A 328 10.12 -2.63 -8.13
C GLN A 328 9.90 -1.41 -9.06
N GLY A 329 10.34 -0.21 -8.64
CA GLY A 329 10.19 1.00 -9.46
C GLY A 329 8.79 1.63 -9.45
N LEU A 330 7.91 1.18 -8.56
CA LEU A 330 6.56 1.70 -8.38
C LEU A 330 6.30 2.01 -6.90
N TRP A 331 5.57 3.10 -6.65
CA TRP A 331 5.06 3.41 -5.32
C TRP A 331 3.83 2.56 -5.03
N ASN A 332 3.74 2.01 -3.82
CA ASN A 332 2.65 1.17 -3.33
C ASN A 332 2.12 1.72 -2.00
N ALA A 333 0.80 1.70 -1.84
CA ALA A 333 0.12 2.22 -0.66
C ALA A 333 0.36 1.35 0.58
N SER A 334 0.42 1.98 1.75
CA SER A 334 0.48 1.28 3.03
C SER A 334 -0.92 0.83 3.44
N VAL A 335 -1.10 -0.48 3.60
CA VAL A 335 -2.38 -1.12 3.92
C VAL A 335 -2.52 -1.33 5.43
N GLY A 336 -3.76 -1.29 5.92
CA GLY A 336 -4.06 -1.81 7.24
C GLY A 336 -3.87 -3.32 7.29
N GLN A 337 -3.38 -3.83 8.42
CA GLN A 337 -3.19 -5.26 8.64
C GLN A 337 -4.48 -5.93 9.13
N GLN A 338 -4.61 -7.23 8.88
CA GLN A 338 -5.69 -8.00 9.45
C GLN A 338 -5.57 -8.06 10.99
N GLY A 339 -6.68 -7.95 11.70
CA GLY A 339 -6.73 -8.27 13.12
C GLY A 339 -6.42 -9.74 13.37
N LYS A 340 -6.00 -10.08 14.60
CA LYS A 340 -5.86 -11.49 14.99
C LYS A 340 -7.23 -12.10 15.28
N PRO A 341 -7.43 -13.40 15.03
CA PRO A 341 -8.64 -14.08 15.48
C PRO A 341 -8.74 -14.06 17.01
N GLY A 342 -9.97 -14.14 17.52
CA GLY A 342 -10.22 -14.43 18.93
C GLY A 342 -9.96 -15.89 19.25
N GLU A 343 -9.81 -16.22 20.52
CA GLU A 343 -9.67 -17.59 20.99
C GLU A 343 -11.04 -18.27 21.11
N ALA A 344 -11.08 -19.59 20.98
CA ALA A 344 -12.31 -20.35 21.22
C ALA A 344 -12.62 -20.38 22.72
N GLY A 345 -13.92 -20.43 23.07
CA GLY A 345 -14.33 -20.73 24.43
C GLY A 345 -14.04 -22.20 24.76
N THR A 346 -13.78 -22.50 26.02
CA THR A 346 -13.56 -23.89 26.46
C THR A 346 -14.88 -24.64 26.59
N GLN A 347 -14.83 -25.97 26.57
CA GLN A 347 -16.04 -26.78 26.69
C GLN A 347 -16.52 -26.87 28.15
N GLY A 348 -17.82 -27.02 28.35
CA GLY A 348 -18.42 -27.23 29.67
C GLY A 348 -18.20 -28.64 30.20
N GLY A 349 -18.12 -28.81 31.52
CA GLY A 349 -18.02 -30.11 32.18
C GLY A 349 -19.35 -30.86 32.16
N GLY A 350 -19.30 -32.20 32.16
CA GLY A 350 -20.50 -33.03 32.30
C GLY A 350 -21.04 -32.99 33.73
N GLY A 351 -22.35 -33.10 33.92
CA GLY A 351 -22.95 -33.23 35.24
C GLY A 351 -22.66 -34.59 35.88
N GLY A 352 -22.63 -34.68 37.20
CA GLY A 352 -22.46 -35.96 37.91
C GLY A 352 -23.72 -36.82 37.89
N GLY A 353 -23.58 -38.14 37.93
CA GLY A 353 -24.71 -39.05 38.07
C GLY A 353 -25.32 -38.98 39.47
N GLY A 354 -26.64 -39.17 39.60
CA GLY A 354 -27.34 -39.21 40.87
C GLY A 354 -27.16 -40.54 41.62
N ALA A 355 -27.19 -40.51 42.95
CA ALA A 355 -27.05 -41.68 43.80
C ALA A 355 -28.26 -42.61 43.77
N VAL A 356 -28.00 -43.91 43.81
CA VAL A 356 -29.04 -44.91 44.04
C VAL A 356 -29.63 -44.76 45.45
N ALA A 357 -30.93 -45.03 45.59
CA ALA A 357 -31.56 -45.22 46.91
C ALA A 357 -31.79 -46.72 47.15
N LEU A 358 -31.48 -47.18 48.36
CA LEU A 358 -31.58 -48.58 48.79
C LEU A 358 -32.79 -48.75 49.71
N SER A 359 -33.97 -48.98 49.12
CA SER A 359 -35.25 -49.08 49.82
C SER A 359 -36.10 -50.23 49.25
N ALA A 360 -36.20 -51.37 49.95
CA ALA A 360 -36.91 -52.60 49.51
C ALA A 360 -36.57 -53.12 48.08
N GLY A 361 -35.57 -52.51 47.43
CA GLY A 361 -35.09 -52.64 46.05
C GLY A 361 -34.17 -51.45 45.73
N ALA A 362 -33.25 -51.59 44.77
CA ALA A 362 -32.40 -50.48 44.35
C ALA A 362 -33.19 -49.54 43.42
N LEU A 363 -33.30 -48.26 43.79
CA LEU A 363 -33.84 -47.21 42.93
C LEU A 363 -32.66 -46.52 42.23
N ASN A 364 -32.63 -46.59 40.91
CA ASN A 364 -31.54 -46.02 40.12
C ASN A 364 -31.60 -44.48 40.11
N GLY A 365 -30.45 -43.84 40.30
CA GLY A 365 -30.32 -42.39 40.12
C GLY A 365 -30.43 -41.99 38.65
N GLY A 366 -30.53 -40.70 38.34
CA GLY A 366 -30.45 -40.23 36.95
C GLY A 366 -29.01 -40.06 36.47
N GLY A 367 -28.77 -40.23 35.17
CA GLY A 367 -27.49 -39.89 34.53
C GLY A 367 -27.28 -38.38 34.51
N GLY A 368 -26.03 -37.93 34.65
CA GLY A 368 -25.68 -36.51 34.52
C GLY A 368 -25.84 -36.02 33.08
N GLY A 369 -26.13 -34.74 32.87
CA GLY A 369 -26.21 -34.15 31.53
C GLY A 369 -24.83 -33.94 30.91
N GLY A 370 -24.72 -34.00 29.59
CA GLY A 370 -23.47 -33.71 28.88
C GLY A 370 -23.13 -32.22 28.91
N GLY A 371 -21.85 -31.88 28.98
CA GLY A 371 -21.39 -30.49 28.89
C GLY A 371 -21.55 -29.91 27.48
N GLY A 372 -21.83 -28.62 27.38
CA GLY A 372 -21.93 -27.91 26.11
C GLY A 372 -20.56 -27.69 25.43
N GLY A 373 -20.56 -27.66 24.10
CA GLY A 373 -19.36 -27.35 23.31
C GLY A 373 -19.00 -25.86 23.42
N GLY A 374 -17.70 -25.53 23.38
CA GLY A 374 -17.24 -24.14 23.35
C GLY A 374 -17.55 -23.46 22.01
N GLY A 375 -17.85 -22.16 22.06
CA GLY A 375 -18.07 -21.34 20.87
C GLY A 375 -16.76 -20.94 20.20
N CYS A 376 -16.78 -20.77 18.87
CA CYS A 376 -15.55 -20.52 18.11
C CYS A 376 -15.09 -19.08 18.17
N GLY A 377 -13.77 -18.89 18.15
CA GLY A 377 -13.16 -17.58 18.07
C GLY A 377 -13.52 -16.87 16.77
N GLY A 378 -13.93 -15.61 16.89
CA GLY A 378 -14.21 -14.73 15.76
C GLY A 378 -12.97 -14.52 14.89
N GLN A 379 -13.14 -14.53 13.57
CA GLN A 379 -12.01 -14.23 12.66
C GLN A 379 -11.63 -12.75 12.77
N GLY A 380 -10.33 -12.45 12.66
CA GLY A 380 -9.87 -11.06 12.67
C GLY A 380 -10.34 -10.31 11.43
N GLY A 381 -10.74 -9.05 11.63
CA GLY A 381 -11.20 -8.14 10.58
C GLY A 381 -10.10 -7.89 9.56
N LEU A 382 -10.44 -7.91 8.27
CA LEU A 382 -9.51 -7.55 7.20
C LEU A 382 -9.14 -6.08 7.28
N GLY A 383 -7.89 -5.75 6.97
CA GLY A 383 -7.42 -4.37 6.95
C GLY A 383 -7.87 -3.60 5.70
N GLY A 384 -8.09 -2.30 5.83
CA GLY A 384 -8.44 -1.41 4.72
C GLY A 384 -7.25 -1.12 3.81
N GLN A 385 -7.48 -0.92 2.51
CA GLN A 385 -6.40 -0.58 1.58
C GLN A 385 -5.92 0.86 1.80
N GLY A 386 -4.63 1.14 1.55
CA GLY A 386 -4.11 2.51 1.61
C GLY A 386 -4.61 3.39 0.46
N GLY A 387 -4.66 4.70 0.69
CA GLY A 387 -4.91 5.67 -0.37
C GLY A 387 -3.68 5.90 -1.24
N GLY A 388 -3.87 6.21 -2.51
CA GLY A 388 -2.81 6.37 -3.50
C GLY A 388 -2.02 7.65 -3.35
N ALA A 389 -0.75 7.63 -3.77
CA ALA A 389 0.10 8.82 -3.73
C ALA A 389 -0.23 9.84 -4.83
N SER A 390 0.06 11.11 -4.55
CA SER A 390 0.20 12.17 -5.56
C SER A 390 1.64 12.67 -5.51
N ILE A 391 2.44 12.34 -6.53
CA ILE A 391 3.87 12.63 -6.57
C ILE A 391 4.19 13.43 -7.82
N ALA A 392 4.73 14.64 -7.72
CA ALA A 392 5.06 15.41 -8.92
C ALA A 392 6.31 14.84 -9.62
N LEU A 393 7.36 14.51 -8.87
CA LEU A 393 8.60 13.92 -9.40
C LEU A 393 9.04 12.72 -8.53
N LEU A 394 9.10 11.53 -9.13
CA LEU A 394 9.64 10.32 -8.49
C LEU A 394 10.98 9.96 -9.13
N ILE A 395 12.05 9.87 -8.33
CA ILE A 395 13.41 9.57 -8.78
C ILE A 395 13.90 8.34 -8.03
N ILE A 396 14.26 7.29 -8.79
CA ILE A 396 14.76 6.02 -8.25
C ILE A 396 16.06 5.69 -8.97
N ASN A 397 17.15 5.57 -8.22
CA ASN A 397 18.49 5.37 -8.75
C ASN A 397 18.81 6.34 -9.91
N GLY A 398 18.62 7.64 -9.69
CA GLY A 398 18.76 8.65 -10.74
C GLY A 398 19.41 9.95 -10.31
N GLN A 399 19.84 10.73 -11.30
CA GLN A 399 20.46 12.05 -11.11
C GLN A 399 19.70 13.07 -11.96
N VAL A 400 18.99 13.99 -11.30
CA VAL A 400 18.08 14.92 -11.96
C VAL A 400 18.43 16.36 -11.58
N SER A 401 18.50 17.24 -12.57
CA SER A 401 18.56 18.69 -12.37
C SER A 401 17.22 19.32 -12.71
N VAL A 402 16.75 20.23 -11.85
CA VAL A 402 15.44 20.87 -11.94
C VAL A 402 15.63 22.39 -11.98
N GLU A 403 15.19 23.01 -13.07
CA GLU A 403 15.39 24.43 -13.36
C GLU A 403 14.11 25.07 -13.91
N HIS A 404 13.71 26.21 -13.33
CA HIS A 404 12.48 26.94 -13.71
C HIS A 404 11.22 26.07 -13.78
N CYS A 405 11.10 25.07 -12.91
CA CYS A 405 9.98 24.13 -12.93
C CYS A 405 8.89 24.48 -11.93
N ALA A 406 7.64 24.19 -12.26
CA ALA A 406 6.50 24.22 -11.35
C ALA A 406 5.99 22.79 -11.11
N LEU A 407 6.23 22.26 -9.91
CA LEU A 407 5.85 20.90 -9.51
C LEU A 407 4.60 20.98 -8.62
N ARG A 408 3.51 20.34 -9.03
CA ARG A 408 2.20 20.42 -8.37
C ARG A 408 1.63 19.04 -8.07
N THR A 409 1.11 18.86 -6.87
CA THR A 409 0.31 17.69 -6.48
C THR A 409 -1.09 18.13 -6.08
N ALA A 410 -2.11 17.33 -6.42
CA ALA A 410 -3.49 17.62 -6.02
C ALA A 410 -3.86 17.04 -4.64
N GLY A 411 -3.02 16.15 -4.10
CA GLY A 411 -3.19 15.53 -2.78
C GLY A 411 -3.31 14.01 -2.82
N GLY A 412 -3.04 13.35 -1.70
CA GLY A 412 -3.13 11.89 -1.66
C GLY A 412 -4.56 11.36 -1.55
N GLY A 413 -4.77 10.12 -2.00
CA GLY A 413 -6.06 9.44 -1.88
C GLY A 413 -6.43 9.14 -0.44
N GLN A 414 -7.71 9.09 -0.11
CA GLN A 414 -8.18 8.63 1.20
C GLN A 414 -7.90 7.13 1.37
N GLY A 415 -7.50 6.69 2.57
CA GLY A 415 -7.39 5.27 2.92
C GLY A 415 -8.76 4.59 3.06
N GLY A 416 -8.81 3.27 2.95
CA GLY A 416 -10.00 2.45 3.19
C GLY A 416 -10.18 2.10 4.67
N THR A 417 -11.42 1.92 5.12
CA THR A 417 -11.69 1.49 6.50
C THR A 417 -11.37 0.02 6.69
N GLY A 418 -10.74 -0.33 7.82
CA GLY A 418 -10.63 -1.72 8.24
C GLY A 418 -11.99 -2.31 8.61
N ALA A 419 -12.15 -3.62 8.45
CA ALA A 419 -13.36 -4.30 8.86
C ALA A 419 -13.35 -4.55 10.37
N PRO A 420 -14.51 -4.49 11.06
CA PRO A 420 -14.60 -5.00 12.43
C PRO A 420 -14.22 -6.49 12.44
N GLY A 421 -13.69 -6.97 13.56
CA GLY A 421 -13.49 -8.41 13.74
C GLY A 421 -14.81 -9.16 13.86
N GLY A 422 -14.82 -10.42 13.44
CA GLY A 422 -16.01 -11.27 13.51
C GLY A 422 -16.39 -11.49 14.97
N GLU A 423 -17.69 -11.53 15.25
CA GLU A 423 -18.14 -11.90 16.59
C GLU A 423 -17.76 -13.36 16.89
N GLY A 424 -17.33 -13.63 18.12
CA GLY A 424 -17.12 -15.00 18.57
C GLY A 424 -18.44 -15.72 18.77
N GLY A 425 -18.46 -17.01 18.42
CA GLY A 425 -19.63 -17.87 18.54
C GLY A 425 -20.04 -18.07 19.98
N GLN A 426 -21.33 -18.27 20.21
CA GLN A 426 -21.88 -18.58 21.52
C GLN A 426 -21.44 -19.97 21.98
N GLY A 427 -21.30 -20.15 23.29
CA GLY A 427 -21.14 -21.48 23.87
C GLY A 427 -22.44 -22.29 23.75
N GLY A 428 -22.30 -23.59 23.53
CA GLY A 428 -23.43 -24.51 23.51
C GLY A 428 -24.00 -24.69 24.92
N PRO A 429 -25.32 -24.83 25.09
CA PRO A 429 -25.91 -25.07 26.40
C PRO A 429 -25.54 -26.47 26.92
N GLY A 430 -25.40 -26.61 28.23
CA GLY A 430 -25.27 -27.90 28.89
C GLY A 430 -26.58 -28.71 28.84
N GLY A 431 -26.44 -30.03 28.77
CA GLY A 431 -27.57 -30.95 28.81
C GLY A 431 -28.18 -31.03 30.21
N PRO A 432 -29.51 -31.19 30.35
CA PRO A 432 -30.12 -31.41 31.65
C PRO A 432 -29.75 -32.81 32.20
N GLY A 433 -29.65 -32.93 33.52
CA GLY A 433 -29.51 -34.24 34.17
C GLY A 433 -30.83 -35.02 34.16
N GLY A 434 -30.72 -36.35 34.12
CA GLY A 434 -31.86 -37.26 34.18
C GLY A 434 -32.51 -37.30 35.57
N ALA A 435 -33.80 -37.62 35.61
CA ALA A 435 -34.55 -37.79 36.84
C ALA A 435 -34.24 -39.14 37.51
N GLY A 436 -34.06 -39.15 38.83
CA GLY A 436 -33.99 -40.39 39.61
C GLY A 436 -35.37 -41.04 39.79
N ILE A 437 -35.41 -42.39 39.89
CA ILE A 437 -36.62 -43.13 40.25
C ILE A 437 -37.16 -42.69 41.61
N THR A 438 -38.47 -42.45 41.67
CA THR A 438 -39.22 -42.26 42.92
C THR A 438 -40.21 -43.41 43.10
N SER A 439 -40.11 -44.15 44.21
CA SER A 439 -41.00 -45.27 44.51
C SER A 439 -41.17 -45.46 46.02
N GLY A 440 -42.41 -45.68 46.47
CA GLY A 440 -42.71 -46.02 47.86
C GLY A 440 -42.25 -45.00 48.91
N GLY A 441 -42.11 -43.71 48.55
CA GLY A 441 -41.61 -42.64 49.43
C GLY A 441 -40.09 -42.49 49.47
N SER A 442 -39.36 -43.41 48.83
CA SER A 442 -37.91 -43.31 48.62
C SER A 442 -37.62 -42.66 47.26
N LYS A 443 -36.53 -41.89 47.21
CA LYS A 443 -36.15 -41.11 46.03
C LYS A 443 -34.64 -41.23 45.78
N SER A 444 -34.26 -41.69 44.60
CA SER A 444 -32.87 -41.63 44.15
C SER A 444 -32.50 -40.23 43.67
N GLY A 445 -31.20 -39.96 43.58
CA GLY A 445 -30.68 -38.67 43.16
C GLY A 445 -30.95 -38.42 41.67
N ASN A 446 -31.30 -37.19 41.33
CA ASN A 446 -31.26 -36.74 39.93
C ASN A 446 -29.80 -36.59 39.48
N GLY A 447 -29.54 -36.74 38.19
CA GLY A 447 -28.28 -36.30 37.60
C GLY A 447 -28.11 -34.78 37.72
N GLY A 448 -26.86 -34.34 37.82
CA GLY A 448 -26.53 -32.92 37.68
C GLY A 448 -26.63 -32.48 36.22
N ASN A 449 -26.91 -31.20 35.99
CA ASN A 449 -26.84 -30.62 34.65
C ASN A 449 -25.39 -30.53 34.18
N GLY A 450 -25.16 -30.68 32.88
CA GLY A 450 -23.90 -30.28 32.26
C GLY A 450 -23.70 -28.77 32.34
N GLY A 451 -22.45 -28.33 32.38
CA GLY A 451 -22.10 -26.93 32.27
C GLY A 451 -22.22 -26.44 30.82
N ASP A 452 -22.55 -25.16 30.65
CA ASP A 452 -22.56 -24.51 29.35
C ASP A 452 -21.13 -24.38 28.80
N GLY A 453 -20.97 -24.40 27.48
CA GLY A 453 -19.69 -24.04 26.86
C GLY A 453 -19.40 -22.54 27.03
N GLY A 454 -18.12 -22.18 26.99
CA GLY A 454 -17.70 -20.79 26.96
C GLY A 454 -17.97 -20.13 25.61
N LYS A 455 -18.26 -18.83 25.61
CA LYS A 455 -18.36 -18.03 24.38
C LYS A 455 -16.97 -17.86 23.75
N GLY A 456 -16.86 -17.95 22.44
CA GLY A 456 -15.66 -17.56 21.71
C GLY A 456 -15.36 -16.06 21.83
N GLY A 457 -14.08 -15.70 21.85
CA GLY A 457 -13.65 -14.32 21.80
C GLY A 457 -13.92 -13.69 20.44
N ASN A 458 -14.26 -12.40 20.42
CA ASN A 458 -14.40 -11.67 19.16
C ASN A 458 -13.04 -11.55 18.46
N GLY A 459 -13.03 -11.54 17.13
CA GLY A 459 -11.84 -11.20 16.36
C GLY A 459 -11.41 -9.75 16.60
N GLY A 460 -10.12 -9.47 16.46
CA GLY A 460 -9.62 -8.11 16.47
C GLY A 460 -10.05 -7.35 15.21
N ASN A 461 -10.29 -6.05 15.32
CA ASN A 461 -10.58 -5.20 14.17
C ASN A 461 -9.40 -5.17 13.21
N GLY A 462 -9.67 -5.11 11.90
CA GLY A 462 -8.65 -4.81 10.91
C GLY A 462 -8.19 -3.36 11.02
N GLY A 463 -6.91 -3.12 10.76
CA GLY A 463 -6.37 -1.76 10.67
C GLY A 463 -6.99 -1.02 9.50
N ASN A 464 -7.19 0.28 9.66
CA ASN A 464 -7.51 1.22 8.59
C ASN A 464 -6.31 1.43 7.67
N GLY A 465 -6.59 1.63 6.39
CA GLY A 465 -5.61 2.06 5.42
C GLY A 465 -5.15 3.48 5.72
N GLY A 466 -3.85 3.71 5.57
CA GLY A 466 -3.27 5.05 5.67
C GLY A 466 -3.73 5.93 4.50
N GLY A 467 -3.77 7.24 4.72
CA GLY A 467 -3.94 8.18 3.62
C GLY A 467 -2.76 8.15 2.66
N GLY A 468 -2.99 8.42 1.38
CA GLY A 468 -1.92 8.51 0.40
C GLY A 468 -1.07 9.77 0.60
N PRO A 469 0.22 9.74 0.28
CA PRO A 469 1.08 10.91 0.43
C PRO A 469 0.89 11.92 -0.70
N SER A 470 1.26 13.18 -0.43
CA SER A 470 1.32 14.29 -1.38
C SER A 470 2.74 14.86 -1.36
N VAL A 471 3.54 14.55 -2.38
CA VAL A 471 4.99 14.78 -2.38
C VAL A 471 5.45 15.50 -3.65
N GLY A 472 6.22 16.57 -3.49
CA GLY A 472 6.81 17.29 -4.61
C GLY A 472 7.85 16.43 -5.33
N VAL A 473 8.92 16.08 -4.60
CA VAL A 473 10.02 15.24 -5.09
C VAL A 473 10.24 14.08 -4.13
N TRP A 474 10.13 12.86 -4.65
CA TRP A 474 10.42 11.62 -3.93
C TRP A 474 11.71 11.01 -4.47
N CYS A 475 12.68 10.75 -3.61
CA CYS A 475 13.95 10.13 -3.99
C CYS A 475 14.13 8.76 -3.34
N GLN A 476 14.69 7.82 -4.09
CA GLN A 476 15.21 6.55 -3.58
C GLN A 476 16.58 6.33 -4.21
N ASP A 477 17.64 6.28 -3.39
CA ASP A 477 19.02 6.10 -3.84
C ASP A 477 19.40 7.06 -5.00
N SER A 478 18.97 8.32 -4.89
CA SER A 478 19.02 9.31 -5.98
C SER A 478 19.57 10.64 -5.52
N SER A 479 20.03 11.46 -6.47
CA SER A 479 20.38 12.86 -6.27
C SER A 479 19.49 13.77 -7.11
N VAL A 480 19.12 14.90 -6.51
CA VAL A 480 18.40 15.97 -7.19
C VAL A 480 19.12 17.28 -6.93
N SER A 481 19.24 18.11 -7.95
CA SER A 481 19.65 19.51 -7.80
C SER A 481 18.53 20.42 -8.27
N THR A 482 18.29 21.50 -7.54
CA THR A 482 17.21 22.45 -7.84
C THR A 482 17.77 23.86 -7.83
N THR A 483 17.54 24.64 -8.89
CA THR A 483 17.91 26.07 -8.95
C THR A 483 16.82 26.94 -8.30
N GLN A 484 17.18 28.17 -7.91
CA GLN A 484 16.38 29.02 -6.99
C GLN A 484 14.97 29.42 -7.47
N ASP A 485 14.62 29.13 -8.72
CA ASP A 485 13.38 29.60 -9.33
C ASP A 485 12.34 28.49 -9.58
N SER A 486 12.59 27.27 -9.11
CA SER A 486 11.58 26.18 -9.16
C SER A 486 10.61 26.26 -7.98
N THR A 487 9.32 26.00 -8.23
CA THR A 487 8.26 26.06 -7.22
C THR A 487 7.62 24.69 -7.00
N ILE A 488 7.33 24.37 -5.75
CA ILE A 488 6.56 23.18 -5.35
C ILE A 488 5.25 23.65 -4.72
N THR A 489 4.12 23.12 -5.17
CA THR A 489 2.80 23.36 -4.58
C THR A 489 2.13 22.04 -4.27
N LEU A 490 1.91 21.77 -2.98
CA LEU A 490 1.34 20.50 -2.53
C LEU A 490 -0.13 20.61 -2.16
N GLY A 491 -0.92 19.67 -2.65
CA GLY A 491 -2.20 19.30 -2.04
C GLY A 491 -2.00 18.62 -0.68
N ASP A 492 -3.09 18.37 0.03
CA ASP A 492 -3.04 17.72 1.33
C ASP A 492 -2.72 16.22 1.20
N GLY A 493 -2.10 15.66 2.24
CA GLY A 493 -2.05 14.20 2.36
C GLY A 493 -3.47 13.65 2.50
N GLY A 494 -3.69 12.43 2.00
CA GLY A 494 -4.97 11.76 2.13
C GLY A 494 -5.35 11.57 3.59
N VAL A 495 -6.64 11.56 3.90
CA VAL A 495 -7.11 11.17 5.24
C VAL A 495 -7.05 9.65 5.40
N PRO A 496 -6.84 9.11 6.61
CA PRO A 496 -6.98 7.67 6.83
C PRO A 496 -8.42 7.22 6.60
N GLY A 497 -8.64 5.90 6.47
CA GLY A 497 -9.99 5.36 6.31
C GLY A 497 -10.91 5.68 7.49
N ALA A 498 -10.40 5.53 8.70
CA ALA A 498 -11.05 5.96 9.93
C ALA A 498 -9.99 6.27 11.01
N LEU A 499 -10.44 6.71 12.19
CA LEU A 499 -9.58 6.81 13.37
C LEU A 499 -9.71 5.54 14.22
N PRO A 500 -8.60 5.05 14.82
CA PRO A 500 -7.22 5.54 14.65
C PRO A 500 -6.67 5.23 13.24
N GLY A 501 -5.79 6.09 12.71
CA GLY A 501 -5.17 5.92 11.40
C GLY A 501 -4.23 7.08 11.06
N GLN A 502 -3.26 6.87 10.18
CA GLN A 502 -2.29 7.90 9.81
C GLN A 502 -2.72 8.65 8.54
N PRO A 503 -2.74 10.00 8.56
CA PRO A 503 -2.91 10.77 7.34
C PRO A 503 -1.67 10.63 6.45
N GLY A 504 -1.89 10.94 5.17
CA GLY A 504 -0.84 10.97 4.17
C GLY A 504 0.27 11.94 4.51
N LEU A 505 1.51 11.53 4.26
CA LEU A 505 2.66 12.41 4.33
C LEU A 505 2.48 13.60 3.36
N ARG A 506 2.80 14.81 3.83
CA ARG A 506 2.87 16.01 2.99
C ARG A 506 4.26 16.63 3.09
N LYS A 507 5.05 16.55 2.02
CA LYS A 507 6.44 17.07 1.99
C LYS A 507 6.87 17.54 0.61
N ASP A 508 7.64 18.63 0.57
CA ASP A 508 8.23 19.11 -0.70
C ASP A 508 9.26 18.10 -1.21
N TYR A 509 10.11 17.61 -0.32
CA TYR A 509 11.12 16.59 -0.58
C TYR A 509 10.97 15.41 0.39
N HIS A 510 10.99 14.19 -0.13
CA HIS A 510 10.99 12.98 0.69
C HIS A 510 12.16 12.08 0.31
N GLN A 511 13.00 11.75 1.30
CA GLN A 511 14.19 10.90 1.15
C GLN A 511 15.24 11.42 0.15
N CYS A 512 15.22 12.72 -0.16
CA CYS A 512 16.19 13.36 -1.06
C CYS A 512 17.39 13.90 -0.26
N PRO A 513 18.61 13.37 -0.46
CA PRO A 513 19.79 13.86 0.24
C PRO A 513 20.06 15.34 -0.04
N GLY A 514 20.37 16.11 1.01
CA GLY A 514 20.63 17.55 0.90
C GLY A 514 19.38 18.44 0.95
N PHE A 515 18.19 17.85 1.09
CA PHE A 515 16.93 18.57 1.24
C PHE A 515 16.23 18.20 2.57
N PRO A 516 15.50 19.14 3.20
CA PRO A 516 14.84 18.95 4.50
C PRO A 516 13.57 18.08 4.48
#